data_AF-A0A6V8KH22-F1
#
_entry.id   AF-A0A6V8KH22-F1
#
_cell.length_a   1.000
_cell.length_b   1.000
_cell.length_c   1.000
_cell.angle_alpha   90.00
_cell.angle_beta   90.00
_cell.angle_gamma   90.00
#
_symmetry.space_group_name_H-M   'P 1'
#
loop_
_entity.id
_entity.type
_entity.pdbx_description
1 polymer ?
#
loop_
_entity_poly.entity_id
_entity_poly.type
_entity_poly.pdbx_seq_one_letter_code
_entity_poly.pdbx_strand_id
1 'polypeptide(L)'
;MRAGIADCVAHLGAQSASFAVPAWGKWARLVTDTRNAKGWPRVFAGGRGLTDALLSIWDGVEPVGANGGHLRDLYADFLDEAAPLIGDTAAAASAFRESGRRWHALAEAALPEDVPEYRRLRELTADLAAGVAAGDEGAAARAEAAGELWALRAELHEKPPVEADFAALAACLSTVYEAERDAVEALRGLG
;
A
#
# COMPACT_ATOMS: atom_id res chain seq x y z
N MET A 1 10.30 18.28 17.87
CA MET A 1 9.00 17.61 17.63
C MET A 1 8.14 18.40 16.64
N ARG A 2 7.67 19.62 16.94
CA ARG A 2 6.89 20.44 15.98
C ARG A 2 7.59 20.70 14.64
N ALA A 3 8.89 21.01 14.65
CA ALA A 3 9.66 21.16 13.40
C ALA A 3 9.67 19.88 12.54
N GLY A 4 9.78 18.70 13.17
CA GLY A 4 9.72 17.42 12.45
C GLY A 4 8.33 17.15 11.86
N ILE A 5 7.26 17.52 12.57
CA ILE A 5 5.88 17.45 12.05
C ILE A 5 5.70 18.40 10.85
N ALA A 6 6.22 19.62 10.95
CA ALA A 6 6.18 20.58 9.85
C ALA A 6 6.93 20.08 8.61
N ASP A 7 8.10 19.46 8.80
CA ASP A 7 8.86 18.84 7.71
C ASP A 7 8.09 17.65 7.07
N CYS A 8 7.42 16.81 7.88
CA CYS A 8 6.55 15.75 7.37
C CYS A 8 5.41 16.31 6.51
N VAL A 9 4.72 17.35 6.99
CA VAL A 9 3.63 18.01 6.23
C VAL A 9 4.16 18.60 4.92
N ALA A 10 5.33 19.24 4.95
CA ALA A 10 5.95 19.81 3.76
C ALA A 10 6.30 18.73 2.73
N HIS A 11 6.86 17.59 3.18
CA HIS A 11 7.23 16.49 2.28
C HIS A 11 6.00 15.79 1.67
N LEU A 12 4.99 15.48 2.48
CA LEU A 12 3.75 14.83 2.02
C LEU A 12 2.91 15.73 1.10
N GLY A 13 2.96 17.05 1.31
CA GLY A 13 2.28 18.03 0.49
C GLY A 13 3.06 18.49 -0.77
N ALA A 14 4.31 18.06 -0.93
CA ALA A 14 5.16 18.50 -2.04
C ALA A 14 4.67 17.97 -3.39
N GLN A 15 5.17 18.55 -4.48
CA GLN A 15 4.96 18.02 -5.82
C GLN A 15 5.92 16.84 -6.11
N SER A 16 5.83 15.78 -5.30
CA SER A 16 6.46 14.50 -5.64
C SER A 16 5.53 13.68 -6.53
N ALA A 17 6.10 13.02 -7.53
CA ALA A 17 5.33 12.16 -8.44
C ALA A 17 5.09 10.75 -7.88
N SER A 18 5.72 10.39 -6.76
CA SER A 18 5.75 9.01 -6.26
C SER A 18 5.34 8.85 -4.79
N PHE A 19 5.53 9.86 -3.94
CA PHE A 19 5.36 9.71 -2.48
C PHE A 19 4.58 10.84 -1.81
N ALA A 20 3.99 11.75 -2.59
CA ALA A 20 3.17 12.83 -2.07
C ALA A 20 1.69 12.59 -2.36
N VAL A 21 0.82 13.16 -1.53
CA VAL A 21 -0.64 13.00 -1.61
C VAL A 21 -1.19 13.26 -3.03
N PRO A 22 -0.75 14.30 -3.78
CA PRO A 22 -1.22 14.53 -5.15
C PRO A 22 -0.92 13.39 -6.14
N ALA A 23 0.13 12.60 -5.90
CA ALA A 23 0.47 11.47 -6.75
C ALA A 23 -0.62 10.38 -6.71
N TRP A 24 -1.22 10.14 -5.54
CA TRP A 24 -2.28 9.13 -5.37
C TRP A 24 -3.57 9.52 -6.10
N GLY A 25 -3.98 10.80 -6.05
CA GLY A 25 -5.12 11.28 -6.85
C GLY A 25 -4.87 11.24 -8.36
N LYS A 26 -3.62 11.37 -8.81
CA LYS A 26 -3.25 11.12 -10.22
C LYS A 26 -3.29 9.63 -10.55
N TRP A 27 -2.83 8.78 -9.66
CA TRP A 27 -2.83 7.33 -9.83
C TRP A 27 -4.26 6.80 -9.95
N ALA A 28 -5.18 7.20 -9.06
CA ALA A 28 -6.59 6.81 -9.13
C ALA A 28 -7.22 7.05 -10.52
N ARG A 29 -6.88 8.19 -11.16
CA ARG A 29 -7.32 8.51 -12.52
C ARG A 29 -6.65 7.63 -13.59
N LEU A 30 -5.35 7.34 -13.44
CA LEU A 30 -4.63 6.51 -14.41
C LEU A 30 -5.09 5.05 -14.41
N VAL A 31 -5.57 4.52 -13.29
CA VAL A 31 -6.07 3.14 -13.21
C VAL A 31 -7.25 2.88 -14.16
N THR A 32 -8.05 3.91 -14.47
CA THR A 32 -9.21 3.79 -15.37
C THR A 32 -9.05 4.49 -16.72
N ASP A 33 -7.93 5.20 -16.95
CA ASP A 33 -7.74 5.99 -18.17
C ASP A 33 -7.43 5.10 -19.38
N THR A 34 -8.42 4.93 -20.27
CA THR A 34 -8.28 4.14 -21.50
C THR A 34 -7.57 4.87 -22.64
N ARG A 35 -7.37 6.18 -22.52
CA ARG A 35 -6.78 7.02 -23.59
C ARG A 35 -5.30 7.26 -23.38
N ASN A 36 -4.89 7.45 -22.12
CA ASN A 36 -3.51 7.73 -21.75
C ASN A 36 -2.61 6.50 -21.93
N ALA A 37 -1.46 6.66 -22.59
CA ALA A 37 -0.49 5.58 -22.79
C ALA A 37 0.03 4.94 -21.48
N LYS A 38 -0.04 5.67 -20.37
CA LYS A 38 0.32 5.19 -19.02
C LYS A 38 -0.88 4.70 -18.21
N GLY A 39 -2.08 4.73 -18.78
CA GLY A 39 -3.28 4.22 -18.13
C GLY A 39 -3.26 2.70 -18.05
N TRP A 40 -3.71 2.15 -16.93
CA TRP A 40 -3.63 0.71 -16.66
C TRP A 40 -4.32 -0.17 -17.72
N PRO A 41 -5.48 0.22 -18.29
CA PRO A 41 -6.11 -0.55 -19.37
C PRO A 41 -5.23 -0.69 -20.62
N ARG A 42 -4.30 0.25 -20.86
CA ARG A 42 -3.35 0.19 -21.98
C ARG A 42 -2.04 -0.50 -21.59
N VAL A 43 -1.53 -0.22 -20.39
CA VAL A 43 -0.28 -0.81 -19.89
C VAL A 43 -0.41 -2.31 -19.72
N PHE A 44 -1.53 -2.76 -19.15
CA PHE A 44 -1.83 -4.17 -18.89
C PHE A 44 -2.80 -4.74 -19.93
N ALA A 45 -2.77 -4.22 -21.15
CA ALA A 45 -3.56 -4.79 -22.25
C ALA A 45 -3.11 -6.24 -22.48
N GLY A 46 -4.03 -7.20 -22.30
CA GLY A 46 -3.72 -8.63 -22.35
C GLY A 46 -3.25 -9.23 -21.01
N GLY A 47 -3.32 -8.47 -19.91
CA GLY A 47 -3.10 -8.97 -18.55
C GLY A 47 -1.63 -9.15 -18.12
N ARG A 48 -0.68 -9.13 -19.06
CA ARG A 48 0.73 -9.37 -18.75
C ARG A 48 1.29 -8.34 -17.77
N GLY A 49 1.86 -8.81 -16.66
CA GLY A 49 2.44 -7.99 -15.58
C GLY A 49 1.42 -7.38 -14.61
N LEU A 50 0.12 -7.59 -14.81
CA LEU A 50 -0.92 -7.06 -13.94
C LEU A 50 -0.82 -7.63 -12.52
N THR A 51 -0.64 -8.95 -12.39
CA THR A 51 -0.52 -9.60 -11.08
C THR A 51 0.65 -9.06 -10.26
N ASP A 52 1.80 -8.77 -10.90
CA ASP A 52 2.94 -8.16 -10.20
C ASP A 52 2.61 -6.76 -9.68
N ALA A 53 1.87 -5.96 -10.45
CA ALA A 53 1.44 -4.63 -10.02
C ALA A 53 0.44 -4.71 -8.84
N LEU A 54 -0.48 -5.66 -8.87
CA LEU A 54 -1.43 -5.91 -7.79
C LEU A 54 -0.74 -6.41 -6.52
N LEU A 55 0.18 -7.36 -6.66
CA LEU A 55 1.01 -7.85 -5.56
C LEU A 55 1.86 -6.73 -4.96
N SER A 56 2.42 -5.86 -5.80
CA SER A 56 3.16 -4.67 -5.35
C SER A 56 2.31 -3.71 -4.50
N ILE A 57 1.02 -3.56 -4.80
CA ILE A 57 0.12 -2.75 -3.96
C ILE A 57 -0.03 -3.42 -2.59
N TRP A 58 -0.36 -4.70 -2.59
CA TRP A 58 -0.61 -5.46 -1.37
C TRP A 58 0.63 -5.53 -0.47
N ASP A 59 1.80 -5.88 -1.02
CA ASP A 59 3.10 -5.95 -0.31
C ASP A 59 3.61 -4.59 0.19
N GLY A 60 3.19 -3.50 -0.46
CA GLY A 60 3.51 -2.14 -0.02
C GLY A 60 2.64 -1.65 1.15
N VAL A 61 1.48 -2.26 1.35
CA VAL A 61 0.51 -1.86 2.38
C VAL A 61 0.55 -2.79 3.58
N GLU A 62 0.53 -4.09 3.35
CA GLU A 62 0.43 -5.08 4.41
C GLU A 62 1.77 -5.25 5.15
N PRO A 63 1.72 -5.44 6.49
CA PRO A 63 2.93 -5.54 7.31
C PRO A 63 3.67 -6.88 7.13
N VAL A 64 3.13 -7.79 6.33
CA VAL A 64 3.71 -9.12 6.04
C VAL A 64 4.79 -9.07 4.95
N GLY A 65 4.99 -7.91 4.32
CA GLY A 65 5.98 -7.67 3.28
C GLY A 65 7.33 -7.16 3.78
N ALA A 66 8.35 -7.20 2.92
CA ALA A 66 9.69 -6.68 3.23
C ALA A 66 9.73 -5.14 3.43
N ASN A 67 8.65 -4.45 3.07
CA ASN A 67 8.57 -2.99 3.07
C ASN A 67 8.04 -2.41 4.39
N GLY A 68 7.62 -3.24 5.35
CA GLY A 68 7.13 -2.79 6.67
C GLY A 68 5.71 -2.21 6.68
N GLY A 69 4.97 -2.34 5.58
CA GLY A 69 3.57 -1.90 5.43
C GLY A 69 3.37 -0.38 5.41
N HIS A 70 2.13 0.05 5.63
CA HIS A 70 1.75 1.46 5.46
C HIS A 70 2.19 2.38 6.62
N LEU A 71 2.60 1.89 7.79
CA LEU A 71 3.09 2.71 8.94
C LEU A 71 2.12 3.79 9.50
N ARG A 72 0.90 3.95 8.97
CA ARG A 72 -0.05 4.98 9.44
C ARG A 72 -0.48 4.77 10.89
N ASP A 73 -0.67 3.52 11.31
CA ASP A 73 -1.01 3.23 12.71
C ASP A 73 0.15 3.56 13.65
N LEU A 74 1.39 3.20 13.26
CA LEU A 74 2.59 3.60 14.00
C LEU A 74 2.71 5.13 14.13
N TYR A 75 2.39 5.87 13.07
CA TYR A 75 2.39 7.33 13.12
C TYR A 75 1.27 7.89 14.03
N ALA A 76 0.09 7.27 14.03
CA ALA A 76 -0.99 7.64 14.93
C ALA A 76 -0.64 7.38 16.40
N ASP A 77 0.00 6.24 16.70
CA ASP A 77 0.46 5.90 18.05
C ASP A 77 1.54 6.89 18.51
N PHE A 78 2.47 7.26 17.62
CA PHE A 78 3.42 8.36 17.88
C PHE A 78 2.71 9.67 18.23
N LEU A 79 1.65 10.04 17.51
CA LEU A 79 0.89 11.27 17.78
C LEU A 79 0.19 11.23 19.14
N ASP A 80 -0.34 10.08 19.54
CA ASP A 80 -0.95 9.91 20.86
C ASP A 80 0.10 10.03 21.98
N GLU A 81 1.28 9.44 21.80
CA GLU A 81 2.40 9.56 22.75
C GLU A 81 2.97 10.98 22.81
N ALA A 82 2.92 11.72 21.70
CA ALA A 82 3.41 13.10 21.62
C ALA A 82 2.43 14.12 22.25
N ALA A 83 1.15 13.77 22.43
CA ALA A 83 0.10 14.70 22.87
C ALA A 83 0.46 15.49 24.14
N PRO A 84 1.05 14.90 25.20
CA PRO A 84 1.46 15.64 26.40
C PRO A 84 2.50 16.75 26.14
N LEU A 85 3.23 16.68 25.02
CA LEU A 85 4.31 17.61 24.67
C LEU A 85 3.86 18.67 23.66
N ILE A 86 2.93 18.33 22.76
CA ILE A 86 2.54 19.19 21.63
C ILE A 86 1.05 19.59 21.61
N GLY A 87 0.27 19.17 22.60
CA GLY A 87 -1.14 19.51 22.74
C GLY A 87 -2.04 18.44 22.13
N ASP A 88 -3.29 18.81 21.83
CA ASP A 88 -4.28 17.88 21.30
C ASP A 88 -3.92 17.41 19.89
N THR A 89 -3.59 16.12 19.76
CA THR A 89 -3.26 15.45 18.49
C THR A 89 -4.35 14.48 18.03
N ALA A 90 -5.45 14.35 18.79
CA ALA A 90 -6.40 13.25 18.65
C ALA A 90 -7.07 13.21 17.25
N ALA A 91 -7.37 14.37 16.69
CA ALA A 91 -7.92 14.48 15.34
C ALA A 91 -6.94 13.96 14.27
N ALA A 92 -5.66 14.33 14.37
CA ALA A 92 -4.62 13.88 13.44
C ALA A 92 -4.37 12.37 13.59
N ALA A 93 -4.24 11.87 14.82
CA ALA A 93 -4.07 10.44 15.07
C ALA A 93 -5.24 9.60 14.51
N SER A 94 -6.49 10.06 14.73
CA SER A 94 -7.68 9.41 14.19
C SER A 94 -7.69 9.39 12.65
N ALA A 95 -7.32 10.50 12.02
CA ALA A 95 -7.24 10.60 10.56
C ALA A 95 -6.16 9.68 9.96
N PHE A 96 -5.00 9.54 10.61
CA PHE A 96 -3.98 8.57 10.18
C PHE A 96 -4.47 7.12 10.29
N ARG A 97 -5.17 6.74 11.37
CA ARG A 97 -5.79 5.40 11.48
C ARG A 97 -6.83 5.15 10.40
N GLU A 98 -7.62 6.16 10.07
CA GLU A 98 -8.57 6.07 8.96
C GLU A 98 -7.85 5.89 7.62
N SER A 99 -6.79 6.64 7.36
CA SER A 99 -5.93 6.44 6.19
C SER A 99 -5.38 5.01 6.13
N GLY A 100 -4.89 4.46 7.25
CA GLY A 100 -4.46 3.07 7.36
C GLY A 100 -5.55 2.08 6.92
N ARG A 101 -6.78 2.23 7.42
CA ARG A 101 -7.93 1.40 7.00
C ARG A 101 -8.22 1.49 5.50
N ARG A 102 -8.09 2.68 4.90
CA ARG A 102 -8.30 2.85 3.45
C ARG A 102 -7.21 2.18 2.62
N TRP A 103 -5.96 2.25 3.07
CA TRP A 103 -4.86 1.52 2.43
C TRP A 103 -5.08 0.01 2.50
N HIS A 104 -5.43 -0.52 3.67
CA HIS A 104 -5.75 -1.94 3.83
C HIS A 104 -6.89 -2.37 2.88
N ALA A 105 -7.98 -1.60 2.80
CA ALA A 105 -9.07 -1.89 1.87
C ALA A 105 -8.64 -1.90 0.40
N LEU A 106 -7.68 -1.02 0.01
CA LEU A 106 -7.09 -1.04 -1.32
C LEU A 106 -6.23 -2.31 -1.55
N ALA A 107 -5.45 -2.74 -0.57
CA ALA A 107 -4.66 -3.97 -0.66
C ALA A 107 -5.55 -5.20 -0.83
N GLU A 108 -6.64 -5.27 -0.06
CA GLU A 108 -7.64 -6.33 -0.17
C GLU A 108 -8.32 -6.35 -1.54
N ALA A 109 -8.66 -5.17 -2.09
CA ALA A 109 -9.22 -5.07 -3.44
C ALA A 109 -8.20 -5.39 -4.55
N ALA A 110 -6.91 -5.14 -4.31
CA ALA A 110 -5.87 -5.37 -5.31
C ALA A 110 -5.55 -6.85 -5.48
N LEU A 111 -5.45 -7.60 -4.40
CA LEU A 111 -5.01 -8.99 -4.45
C LEU A 111 -5.98 -9.92 -3.70
N PRO A 112 -7.29 -9.96 -4.05
CA PRO A 112 -8.33 -10.50 -3.19
C PRO A 112 -8.11 -11.97 -2.79
N GLU A 113 -8.35 -12.28 -1.53
CA GLU A 113 -8.06 -13.60 -0.96
C GLU A 113 -8.99 -14.71 -1.49
N ASP A 114 -10.16 -14.38 -2.01
CA ASP A 114 -11.09 -15.36 -2.58
C ASP A 114 -10.57 -16.00 -3.89
N VAL A 115 -9.63 -15.34 -4.57
CA VAL A 115 -8.88 -15.89 -5.70
C VAL A 115 -7.75 -16.80 -5.19
N PRO A 116 -7.79 -18.13 -5.43
CA PRO A 116 -6.84 -19.08 -4.84
C PRO A 116 -5.37 -18.78 -5.10
N GLU A 117 -5.04 -18.36 -6.33
CA GLU A 117 -3.68 -18.02 -6.74
C GLU A 117 -3.16 -16.78 -6.00
N TYR A 118 -4.04 -15.81 -5.76
CA TYR A 118 -3.72 -14.60 -4.99
C TYR A 118 -3.55 -14.90 -3.51
N ARG A 119 -4.43 -15.73 -2.92
CA ARG A 119 -4.23 -16.25 -1.56
C ARG A 119 -2.86 -16.91 -1.43
N ARG A 120 -2.49 -17.75 -2.39
CA ARG A 120 -1.19 -18.43 -2.36
C ARG A 120 -0.01 -17.47 -2.43
N LEU A 121 -0.10 -16.41 -3.26
CA LEU A 121 0.91 -15.34 -3.28
C LEU A 121 1.05 -14.64 -1.92
N ARG A 122 -0.08 -14.37 -1.25
CA ARG A 122 -0.08 -13.75 0.09
C ARG A 122 0.59 -14.64 1.12
N GLU A 123 0.21 -15.91 1.16
CA GLU A 123 0.78 -16.92 2.06
C GLU A 123 2.29 -17.05 1.88
N LEU A 124 2.75 -17.20 0.63
CA LEU A 124 4.18 -17.34 0.33
C LEU A 124 4.98 -16.09 0.69
N THR A 125 4.40 -14.90 0.52
CA THR A 125 5.01 -13.64 0.99
C THR A 125 5.12 -13.62 2.52
N ALA A 126 4.07 -14.05 3.23
CA ALA A 126 4.10 -14.15 4.69
C ALA A 126 5.11 -15.18 5.20
N ASP A 127 5.21 -16.34 4.54
CA ASP A 127 6.19 -17.39 4.86
C ASP A 127 7.63 -16.88 4.68
N LEU A 128 7.88 -16.07 3.65
CA LEU A 128 9.17 -15.42 3.46
C LEU A 128 9.52 -14.49 4.62
N ALA A 129 8.58 -13.63 5.04
CA ALA A 129 8.79 -12.72 6.15
C ALA A 129 9.00 -13.46 7.47
N ALA A 130 8.22 -14.51 7.73
CA ALA A 130 8.39 -15.37 8.90
C ALA A 130 9.75 -16.07 8.90
N GLY A 131 10.18 -16.59 7.75
CA GLY A 131 11.50 -17.20 7.58
C GLY A 131 12.66 -16.23 7.79
N VAL A 132 12.51 -14.95 7.41
CA VAL A 132 13.48 -13.89 7.73
C VAL A 132 13.52 -13.62 9.24
N ALA A 133 12.35 -13.51 9.89
CA ALA A 133 12.27 -13.27 11.32
C ALA A 133 12.87 -14.42 12.17
N ALA A 134 12.78 -15.66 11.68
CA ALA A 134 13.36 -16.85 12.31
C ALA A 134 14.89 -16.99 12.12
N GLY A 135 15.53 -16.14 11.31
CA GLY A 135 16.97 -16.19 11.07
C GLY A 135 17.42 -17.51 10.43
N ASP A 136 18.50 -18.10 10.94
CA ASP A 136 19.11 -19.31 10.36
C ASP A 136 18.18 -20.54 10.44
N GLU A 137 17.35 -20.65 11.48
CA GLU A 137 16.38 -21.73 11.64
C GLU A 137 15.31 -21.72 10.54
N GLY A 138 14.98 -20.53 10.03
CA GLY A 138 14.02 -20.34 8.93
C GLY A 138 14.61 -20.45 7.53
N ALA A 139 15.92 -20.67 7.38
CA ALA A 139 16.59 -20.54 6.08
C ALA A 139 16.08 -21.52 5.02
N ALA A 140 15.80 -22.77 5.40
CA ALA A 140 15.27 -23.78 4.49
C ALA A 140 13.84 -23.45 4.03
N ALA A 141 12.95 -23.14 4.99
CA ALA A 141 11.56 -22.77 4.70
C ALA A 141 11.47 -21.50 3.83
N ARG A 142 12.32 -20.50 4.11
CA ARG A 142 12.42 -19.28 3.30
C ARG A 142 12.87 -19.58 1.86
N ALA A 143 13.83 -20.48 1.68
CA ALA A 143 14.30 -20.85 0.33
C ALA A 143 13.22 -21.58 -0.47
N GLU A 144 12.47 -22.47 0.17
CA GLU A 144 11.33 -23.16 -0.44
C GLU A 144 10.22 -22.18 -0.83
N ALA A 145 9.77 -21.33 0.10
CA ALA A 145 8.76 -20.30 -0.16
C ALA A 145 9.19 -19.32 -1.26
N ALA A 146 10.48 -18.92 -1.29
CA ALA A 146 11.01 -18.05 -2.36
C ALA A 146 10.91 -18.71 -3.74
N GLY A 147 11.28 -19.99 -3.82
CA GLY A 147 11.23 -20.75 -5.07
C GLY A 147 9.81 -20.86 -5.60
N GLU A 148 8.87 -21.22 -4.74
CA GLU A 148 7.46 -21.32 -5.11
C GLU A 148 6.87 -19.95 -5.48
N LEU A 149 7.16 -18.90 -4.70
CA LEU A 149 6.69 -17.55 -4.98
C LEU A 149 7.15 -17.07 -6.36
N TRP A 150 8.42 -17.28 -6.70
CA TRP A 150 8.95 -16.84 -8.00
C TRP A 150 8.37 -17.64 -9.16
N ALA A 151 8.16 -18.95 -8.99
CA ALA A 151 7.51 -19.78 -10.01
C ALA A 151 6.07 -19.31 -10.26
N LEU A 152 5.30 -19.12 -9.18
CA LEU A 152 3.91 -18.65 -9.28
C LEU A 152 3.82 -17.25 -9.87
N ARG A 153 4.70 -16.32 -9.44
CA ARG A 153 4.76 -14.98 -10.02
C ARG A 153 5.07 -15.01 -11.52
N ALA A 154 6.00 -15.86 -11.97
CA ALA A 154 6.32 -15.98 -13.39
C ALA A 154 5.13 -16.48 -14.22
N GLU A 155 4.37 -17.45 -13.70
CA GLU A 155 3.14 -17.93 -14.33
C GLU A 155 2.08 -16.82 -14.42
N LEU A 156 1.78 -16.18 -13.30
CA LEU A 156 0.73 -15.15 -13.21
C LEU A 156 1.13 -13.82 -13.82
N HIS A 157 2.42 -13.60 -14.08
CA HIS A 157 2.93 -12.49 -14.88
C HIS A 157 2.44 -12.59 -16.31
N GLU A 158 2.43 -13.78 -16.90
CA GLU A 158 1.99 -13.95 -18.29
C GLU A 158 0.46 -13.97 -18.40
N LYS A 159 -0.23 -14.57 -17.43
CA LYS A 159 -1.68 -14.66 -17.42
C LYS A 159 -2.26 -14.49 -16.02
N PRO A 160 -2.90 -13.36 -15.70
CA PRO A 160 -3.57 -13.20 -14.42
C PRO A 160 -4.73 -14.21 -14.29
N PRO A 161 -5.03 -14.66 -13.06
CA PRO A 161 -6.06 -15.66 -12.81
C PRO A 161 -7.48 -15.10 -13.02
N VAL A 162 -7.64 -13.79 -12.87
CA VAL A 162 -8.90 -13.04 -13.04
C VAL A 162 -8.64 -11.71 -13.75
N GLU A 163 -9.68 -11.18 -14.40
CA GLU A 163 -9.66 -9.81 -14.91
C GLU A 163 -9.73 -8.82 -13.72
N ALA A 164 -8.91 -7.76 -13.76
CA ALA A 164 -8.95 -6.76 -12.70
C ALA A 164 -10.14 -5.81 -12.84
N ASP A 165 -10.81 -5.54 -11.73
CA ASP A 165 -11.77 -4.45 -11.64
C ASP A 165 -11.04 -3.11 -11.41
N PHE A 166 -10.58 -2.49 -12.50
CA PHE A 166 -9.93 -1.19 -12.44
C PHE A 166 -10.83 -0.08 -11.87
N ALA A 167 -12.16 -0.20 -11.98
CA ALA A 167 -13.07 0.78 -11.42
C ALA A 167 -13.12 0.67 -9.89
N ALA A 168 -13.21 -0.55 -9.35
CA ALA A 168 -13.15 -0.80 -7.91
C ALA A 168 -11.80 -0.35 -7.33
N LEU A 169 -10.68 -0.69 -7.98
CA LEU A 169 -9.35 -0.23 -7.58
C LEU A 169 -9.24 1.29 -7.56
N ALA A 170 -9.74 1.97 -8.59
CA ALA A 170 -9.75 3.44 -8.65
C ALA A 170 -10.63 4.07 -7.56
N ALA A 171 -11.76 3.44 -7.21
CA ALA A 171 -12.61 3.88 -6.10
C ALA A 171 -11.86 3.78 -4.77
N CYS A 172 -11.25 2.62 -4.47
CA CYS A 172 -10.42 2.43 -3.27
C CYS A 172 -9.30 3.48 -3.20
N LEU A 173 -8.56 3.68 -4.29
CA LEU A 173 -7.50 4.69 -4.37
C LEU A 173 -7.98 6.12 -4.14
N SER A 174 -9.19 6.44 -4.58
CA SER A 174 -9.79 7.76 -4.35
C SER A 174 -10.07 7.96 -2.85
N THR A 175 -10.58 6.95 -2.16
CA THR A 175 -10.79 7.02 -0.70
C THR A 175 -9.49 7.11 0.08
N VAL A 176 -8.43 6.44 -0.38
CA VAL A 176 -7.07 6.59 0.16
C VAL A 176 -6.59 8.03 0.02
N TYR A 177 -6.71 8.60 -1.18
CA TYR A 177 -6.29 9.97 -1.46
C TYR A 177 -7.01 10.99 -0.56
N GLU A 178 -8.33 10.82 -0.36
CA GLU A 178 -9.13 11.69 0.51
C GLU A 178 -8.69 11.57 1.97
N ALA A 179 -8.60 10.35 2.51
CA ALA A 179 -8.18 10.12 3.89
C ALA A 179 -6.77 10.65 4.19
N GLU A 180 -5.85 10.51 3.23
CA GLU A 180 -4.50 11.03 3.34
C GLU A 180 -4.44 12.56 3.33
N ARG A 181 -5.24 13.19 2.46
CA ARG A 181 -5.36 14.65 2.44
C ARG A 181 -5.87 15.15 3.79
N ASP A 182 -6.91 14.52 4.33
CA ASP A 182 -7.53 14.89 5.59
C ASP A 182 -6.55 14.68 6.76
N ALA A 183 -5.75 13.59 6.76
CA ALA A 183 -4.70 13.35 7.75
C ALA A 183 -3.59 14.41 7.70
N VAL A 184 -3.13 14.78 6.50
CA VAL A 184 -2.12 15.84 6.33
C VAL A 184 -2.67 17.22 6.71
N GLU A 185 -3.95 17.49 6.46
CA GLU A 185 -4.61 18.73 6.88
C GLU A 185 -4.73 18.82 8.40
N ALA A 186 -5.18 17.74 9.06
CA ALA A 186 -5.23 17.66 10.51
C ALA A 186 -3.84 17.85 11.14
N LEU A 187 -2.81 17.24 10.55
CA LEU A 187 -1.42 17.39 10.97
C LEU A 187 -0.91 18.83 10.81
N ARG A 188 -1.30 19.52 9.72
CA ARG A 188 -0.97 20.94 9.51
C ARG A 188 -1.55 21.85 10.59
N GLY A 189 -2.69 21.49 11.18
CA GLY A 189 -3.28 22.21 12.31
C GLY A 189 -2.45 22.15 13.60
N LEU A 190 -1.46 21.25 13.69
CA LEU A 190 -0.56 21.09 14.85
C LEU A 190 0.75 21.89 14.73
N GLY A 191 1.05 22.38 13.52
CA GLY A 191 2.29 23.07 13.14
C GLY A 191 2.27 24.56 13.38
#